data_AF-A0A830HMV8-F1
#
_entry.id   AF-A0A830HMV8-F1
#
_cell.length_a   1.000
_cell.length_b   1.000
_cell.length_c   1.000
_cell.angle_alpha   90.00
_cell.angle_beta   90.00
_cell.angle_gamma   90.00
#
_symmetry.space_group_name_H-M   'P 1'
#
loop_
_entity.id
_entity.type
_entity.pdbx_description
1 polymer ?
#
loop_
_entity_poly.entity_id
_entity_poly.type
_entity_poly.pdbx_seq_one_letter_code
_entity_poly.pdbx_strand_id
1 'polypeptide(L)'
;MASMPVRVSLMTSMFDVVVKESDSASDAVQTIRTALKLNPRSSFSLLFRGRPLPPEESIWARGVRPNAKLILREEREHVPLPQGVQRTPQTAKTKQAEVVDVTQSPAISSLAKVTARVDELEADILAALSAPQNTPKQRVVGLAEYVEQTMLALDGVEADGDETVRARRKEQIKRCQALLSKLDTIRKS
;
A
#
# COMPACT_ATOMS: atom_id res chain seq x y z
N MET A 1 -1.51 28.92 -21.76
CA MET A 1 -1.52 27.74 -20.85
C MET A 1 -2.85 27.04 -21.06
N ALA A 2 -2.85 25.73 -21.26
CA ALA A 2 -4.08 24.96 -21.37
C ALA A 2 -4.66 24.67 -19.97
N SER A 3 -5.99 24.69 -19.87
CA SER A 3 -6.74 24.38 -18.67
C SER A 3 -7.74 23.26 -18.95
N MET A 4 -7.92 22.38 -17.97
CA MET A 4 -8.78 21.20 -18.10
C MET A 4 -9.80 21.14 -16.96
N PRO A 5 -11.06 20.78 -17.25
CA PRO A 5 -12.03 20.44 -16.22
C PRO A 5 -11.67 19.10 -15.58
N VAL A 6 -11.76 19.00 -14.26
CA VAL A 6 -11.57 17.78 -13.47
C VAL A 6 -12.69 17.63 -12.46
N ARG A 7 -13.09 16.38 -12.19
CA ARG A 7 -14.15 16.04 -11.23
C ARG A 7 -13.55 15.73 -9.88
N VAL A 8 -13.72 16.62 -8.92
CA VAL A 8 -13.20 16.51 -7.56
C VAL A 8 -14.28 15.92 -6.65
N SER A 9 -14.01 14.74 -6.10
CA SER A 9 -14.82 14.11 -5.06
C SER A 9 -14.35 14.58 -3.68
N LEU A 10 -15.24 15.11 -2.85
CA LEU A 10 -14.98 15.46 -1.45
C LEU A 10 -16.07 14.80 -0.59
N MET A 11 -15.69 13.80 0.20
CA MET A 11 -16.62 12.91 0.91
C MET A 11 -17.68 12.33 -0.05
N THR A 12 -18.96 12.67 0.14
CA THR A 12 -20.10 12.23 -0.68
C THR A 12 -20.41 13.16 -1.86
N SER A 13 -19.82 14.35 -1.90
CA SER A 13 -20.07 15.37 -2.93
C SER A 13 -19.06 15.26 -4.07
N MET A 14 -19.48 15.63 -5.28
CA MET A 14 -18.62 15.74 -6.46
C MET A 14 -18.79 17.12 -7.10
N PHE A 15 -17.67 17.73 -7.49
CA PHE A 15 -17.60 19.10 -8.00
C PHE A 15 -16.75 19.14 -9.27
N ASP A 16 -17.17 19.90 -10.27
CA ASP A 16 -16.35 20.18 -11.45
C ASP A 16 -15.50 21.44 -11.21
N VAL A 17 -14.18 21.29 -11.27
CA VAL A 17 -13.20 22.37 -11.07
C VAL A 17 -12.30 22.44 -12.28
N VAL A 18 -11.93 23.65 -12.72
CA VAL A 18 -10.95 23.85 -13.79
C VAL A 18 -9.57 24.07 -13.17
N VAL A 19 -8.60 23.26 -13.57
CA VAL A 19 -7.17 23.34 -13.16
C VAL A 19 -6.30 23.50 -14.40
N LYS A 20 -5.08 24.05 -14.29
CA LYS A 20 -4.18 24.14 -15.46
C LYS A 20 -3.41 22.84 -15.63
N GLU A 21 -3.10 22.49 -16.87
CA GLU A 21 -2.36 21.26 -17.17
C GLU A 21 -0.92 21.29 -16.64
N SER A 22 -0.33 22.48 -16.54
CA SER A 22 1.01 22.71 -15.99
C SER A 22 1.08 22.80 -14.47
N ASP A 23 -0.06 22.82 -13.77
CA ASP A 23 -0.09 23.01 -12.32
C ASP A 23 0.50 21.78 -11.59
N SER A 24 1.22 22.02 -10.50
CA SER A 24 1.61 20.98 -9.54
C SER A 24 0.38 20.49 -8.76
N ALA A 25 0.48 19.38 -8.04
CA ALA A 25 -0.60 18.94 -7.17
C ALA A 25 -0.91 19.95 -6.06
N SER A 26 0.09 20.71 -5.57
CA SER A 26 -0.11 21.78 -4.60
C SER A 26 -0.92 22.95 -5.19
N ASP A 27 -0.61 23.37 -6.42
CA ASP A 27 -1.33 24.43 -7.13
C ASP A 27 -2.76 24.00 -7.50
N ALA A 28 -2.92 22.74 -7.90
CA ALA A 28 -4.23 22.14 -8.16
C ALA A 28 -5.08 22.09 -6.87
N VAL A 29 -4.51 21.66 -5.74
CA VAL A 29 -5.18 21.70 -4.43
C VAL A 29 -5.55 23.12 -4.05
N GLN A 30 -4.67 24.10 -4.23
CA GLN A 30 -4.95 25.50 -3.89
C GLN A 30 -6.06 26.11 -4.77
N THR A 31 -6.08 25.75 -6.06
CA THR A 31 -7.15 26.11 -7.01
C THR A 31 -8.48 25.50 -6.58
N ILE A 32 -8.49 24.21 -6.24
CA ILE A 32 -9.67 23.48 -5.75
C ILE A 32 -10.19 24.08 -4.43
N ARG A 33 -9.30 24.41 -3.47
CA ARG A 33 -9.67 25.06 -2.20
C ARG A 33 -10.32 26.42 -2.42
N THR A 34 -9.80 27.20 -3.36
CA THR A 34 -10.35 28.51 -3.75
C THR A 34 -11.73 28.35 -4.41
N ALA A 35 -11.89 27.40 -5.33
CA ALA A 35 -13.16 27.11 -5.99
C ALA A 35 -14.24 26.60 -5.02
N LEU A 36 -13.87 25.72 -4.09
CA LEU A 36 -14.77 25.08 -3.13
C LEU A 36 -14.93 25.85 -1.80
N LYS A 37 -14.27 27.01 -1.65
CA LYS A 37 -14.26 27.85 -0.43
C LYS A 37 -13.90 27.06 0.84
N LEU A 38 -12.92 26.17 0.73
CA LEU A 38 -12.50 25.30 1.85
C LEU A 38 -11.62 26.04 2.85
N ASN A 39 -11.56 25.53 4.09
CA ASN A 39 -10.80 26.15 5.17
C ASN A 39 -9.30 26.28 4.81
N PRO A 40 -8.70 27.49 4.95
CA PRO A 40 -7.29 27.70 4.64
C PRO A 40 -6.34 27.03 5.63
N ARG A 41 -6.85 26.61 6.79
CA ARG A 41 -6.10 25.98 7.89
C ARG A 41 -6.07 24.45 7.83
N SER A 42 -6.95 23.82 7.05
CA SER A 42 -6.95 22.37 6.86
C SER A 42 -5.91 21.97 5.81
N SER A 43 -5.08 20.97 6.12
CA SER A 43 -4.22 20.30 5.14
C SER A 43 -5.07 19.38 4.25
N PHE A 44 -4.77 19.33 2.95
CA PHE A 44 -5.50 18.50 2.01
C PHE A 44 -4.53 17.71 1.11
N SER A 45 -4.74 16.40 1.03
CA SER A 45 -4.08 15.54 0.04
C SER A 45 -5.03 15.30 -1.14
N LEU A 46 -4.48 15.41 -2.35
CA LEU A 46 -5.18 15.09 -3.60
C LEU A 46 -4.86 13.66 -4.00
N LEU A 47 -5.87 12.86 -4.34
CA LEU A 47 -5.70 11.50 -4.80
C LEU A 47 -6.23 11.34 -6.23
N PHE A 48 -5.51 10.60 -7.07
CA PHE A 48 -5.94 10.17 -8.41
C PHE A 48 -5.80 8.66 -8.50
N ARG A 49 -6.88 7.97 -8.88
CA ARG A 49 -6.93 6.50 -8.95
C ARG A 49 -6.41 5.83 -7.66
N GLY A 50 -6.91 6.24 -6.49
CA GLY A 50 -6.49 5.69 -5.19
C GLY A 50 -5.15 6.24 -4.66
N ARG A 51 -4.24 6.69 -5.53
CA ARG A 51 -2.91 7.21 -5.14
C ARG A 51 -2.93 8.67 -4.70
N PRO A 52 -2.31 9.03 -3.56
CA PRO A 52 -1.99 10.42 -3.28
C PRO A 52 -1.00 10.99 -4.32
N LEU A 53 -1.13 12.28 -4.61
CA LEU A 53 -0.19 13.05 -5.42
C LEU A 53 0.75 13.83 -4.48
N PRO A 54 2.07 13.70 -4.64
CA PRO A 54 3.04 14.57 -3.99
C PRO A 54 2.80 16.03 -4.40
N PRO A 55 2.96 17.02 -3.50
CA PRO A 55 2.67 18.43 -3.78
C PRO A 55 3.47 18.99 -4.96
N GLU A 56 4.72 18.54 -5.11
CA GLU A 56 5.67 18.92 -6.17
C GLU A 56 5.34 18.32 -7.55
N GLU A 57 4.52 17.27 -7.62
CA GLU A 57 4.33 16.51 -8.86
C GLU A 57 3.27 17.15 -9.78
N SER A 58 3.56 17.27 -11.07
CA SER A 58 2.58 17.72 -12.06
C SER A 58 1.42 16.74 -12.21
N ILE A 59 0.20 17.24 -12.12
CA ILE A 59 -1.02 16.44 -12.32
C ILE A 59 -1.06 15.77 -13.70
N TRP A 60 -0.53 16.43 -14.73
CA TRP A 60 -0.50 15.91 -16.09
C TRP A 60 0.49 14.75 -16.27
N ALA A 61 1.65 14.82 -15.61
CA ALA A 61 2.65 13.77 -15.58
C ALA A 61 2.12 12.50 -14.90
N ARG A 62 1.32 12.67 -13.83
CA ARG A 62 0.57 11.59 -13.16
C ARG A 62 -0.55 10.96 -14.02
N GLY A 63 -0.83 11.51 -15.20
CA GLY A 63 -1.85 11.01 -16.11
C GLY A 63 -3.26 11.55 -15.85
N VAL A 64 -3.40 12.65 -15.09
CA VAL A 64 -4.66 13.40 -15.02
C VAL A 64 -4.95 14.01 -16.40
N ARG A 65 -6.21 13.95 -16.82
CA ARG A 65 -6.72 14.37 -18.13
C ARG A 65 -8.08 15.06 -17.94
N PRO A 66 -8.62 15.76 -18.94
CA PRO A 66 -9.96 16.31 -18.87
C PRO A 66 -11.01 15.28 -18.40
N ASN A 67 -11.90 15.71 -17.50
CA ASN A 67 -12.95 14.92 -16.85
C ASN A 67 -12.45 13.77 -15.93
N ALA A 68 -11.15 13.71 -15.63
CA ALA A 68 -10.60 12.78 -14.65
C ALA A 68 -11.25 12.94 -13.27
N LYS A 69 -11.47 11.83 -12.57
CA LYS A 69 -11.94 11.84 -11.17
C LYS A 69 -10.73 11.93 -10.22
N LEU A 70 -10.71 13.00 -9.45
CA LEU A 70 -9.80 13.24 -8.32
C LEU A 70 -10.60 13.06 -7.02
N ILE A 71 -9.92 12.73 -5.93
CA ILE A 71 -10.49 12.71 -4.58
C ILE A 71 -9.70 13.71 -3.75
N LEU A 72 -10.35 14.69 -3.15
CA LEU A 72 -9.76 15.58 -2.18
C LEU A 72 -10.00 15.00 -0.78
N ARG A 73 -8.93 14.74 -0.04
CA ARG A 73 -8.98 14.24 1.33
C ARG A 73 -8.46 15.29 2.28
N GLU A 74 -9.25 15.61 3.30
CA GLU A 74 -8.74 16.40 4.43
C GLU A 74 -7.79 15.54 5.26
N GLU A 75 -6.58 16.04 5.46
CA GLU A 75 -5.58 15.46 6.33
C GLU A 75 -5.65 16.19 7.67
N ARG A 76 -6.12 15.48 8.70
CA ARG A 76 -6.16 16.00 10.06
C ARG A 76 -4.72 16.22 10.50
N GLU A 77 -4.34 17.46 10.77
CA GLU A 77 -2.98 17.80 11.15
C GLU A 77 -2.52 16.97 12.36
N HIS A 78 -1.56 16.08 12.14
CA HIS A 78 -0.76 15.55 13.22
C HIS A 78 0.16 16.67 13.69
N VAL A 79 -0.19 17.30 14.82
CA VAL A 79 0.63 18.35 15.45
C VAL A 79 2.06 17.82 15.56
N PRO A 80 3.05 18.44 14.90
CA PRO A 80 4.42 17.96 15.00
C PRO A 80 4.88 18.12 16.46
N LEU A 81 5.31 17.03 17.08
CA LEU A 81 5.92 17.11 18.41
C LEU A 81 7.14 18.05 18.32
N PRO A 82 7.29 19.00 19.27
CA PRO A 82 8.38 19.96 19.22
C PRO A 82 9.73 19.23 19.34
N GLN A 83 10.63 19.53 18.40
CA GLN A 83 12.02 19.07 18.43
C GLN A 83 12.71 19.66 19.67
N GLY A 84 13.10 18.83 20.65
CA GLY A 84 13.54 19.40 21.93
C GLY A 84 14.06 18.50 23.05
N VAL A 85 14.58 17.29 22.79
CA VAL A 85 15.42 16.60 23.79
C VAL A 85 16.65 15.97 23.13
N GLN A 86 17.81 16.57 23.38
CA GLN A 86 19.11 16.02 23.03
C GLN A 86 19.47 14.87 24.00
N ARG A 87 19.88 13.70 23.50
CA ARG A 87 20.77 12.76 24.19
C ARG A 87 21.70 12.03 23.23
N THR A 88 22.88 12.61 23.02
CA THR A 88 24.12 11.97 22.57
C THR A 88 24.74 11.16 23.74
N PRO A 89 25.87 10.42 23.57
CA PRO A 89 26.42 9.73 22.38
C PRO A 89 26.92 8.28 22.64
N GLN A 90 27.12 7.49 21.56
CA GLN A 90 28.06 6.34 21.44
C GLN A 90 27.80 5.11 22.36
N THR A 91 27.96 3.84 21.97
CA THR A 91 28.71 3.17 20.87
C THR A 91 28.05 1.78 20.61
N ALA A 92 28.31 0.95 19.59
CA ALA A 92 29.31 0.93 18.51
C ALA A 92 28.87 0.06 17.29
N LYS A 93 29.64 0.17 16.20
CA LYS A 93 30.22 -0.90 15.33
C LYS A 93 29.39 -2.20 15.06
N THR A 94 29.12 -2.64 13.82
CA THR A 94 29.82 -2.43 12.52
C THR A 94 28.93 -2.72 11.29
N LYS A 95 28.99 -1.84 10.28
CA LYS A 95 28.85 -2.00 8.79
C LYS A 95 28.17 -3.30 8.26
N GLN A 96 27.18 -3.22 7.36
CA GLN A 96 27.38 -2.86 5.93
C GLN A 96 26.05 -2.53 5.19
N ALA A 97 26.18 -1.76 4.10
CA ALA A 97 25.28 -1.60 2.93
C ALA A 97 23.76 -1.36 3.14
N GLU A 98 23.36 -0.12 2.82
CA GLU A 98 22.32 0.24 1.82
C GLU A 98 21.18 -0.76 1.55
N VAL A 99 19.92 -0.35 1.72
CA VAL A 99 19.17 0.40 0.68
C VAL A 99 17.81 0.91 1.20
N VAL A 100 17.35 2.00 0.59
CA VAL A 100 15.96 2.52 0.50
C VAL A 100 15.16 2.74 1.80
N ASP A 101 15.14 4.03 2.18
CA ASP A 101 13.94 4.71 2.62
C ASP A 101 12.78 4.43 1.63
N VAL A 102 11.88 3.50 1.98
CA VAL A 102 10.66 3.22 1.20
C VAL A 102 9.47 3.77 1.96
N THR A 103 9.06 4.96 1.52
CA THR A 103 7.73 5.56 1.66
C THR A 103 6.66 4.49 1.93
N GLN A 104 6.13 4.45 3.16
CA GLN A 104 5.19 3.43 3.62
C GLN A 104 3.85 3.53 2.88
N SER A 105 3.81 3.02 1.66
CA SER A 105 2.59 2.84 0.89
C SER A 105 1.72 1.79 1.60
N PRO A 106 0.40 1.99 1.76
CA PRO A 106 -0.45 1.04 2.47
C PRO A 106 -0.33 -0.37 1.89
N ALA A 107 -0.25 -0.49 0.56
CA ALA A 107 -0.01 -1.74 -0.15
C ALA A 107 1.28 -2.48 0.27
N ILE A 108 2.38 -1.77 0.52
CA ILE A 108 3.66 -2.38 0.96
C ILE A 108 3.53 -2.89 2.39
N SER A 109 2.87 -2.12 3.29
CA SER A 109 2.64 -2.56 4.67
C SER A 109 1.68 -3.76 4.75
N SER A 110 0.64 -3.79 3.91
CA SER A 110 -0.29 -4.92 3.80
C SER A 110 0.42 -6.15 3.26
N LEU A 111 1.22 -5.98 2.19
CA LEU A 111 2.00 -7.07 1.62
C LEU A 111 3.01 -7.63 2.64
N ALA A 112 3.69 -6.79 3.42
CA ALA A 112 4.62 -7.24 4.46
C ALA A 112 3.92 -8.08 5.54
N LYS A 113 2.73 -7.66 6.02
CA LYS A 113 1.92 -8.43 6.97
C LYS A 113 1.49 -9.77 6.41
N VAL A 114 1.07 -9.81 5.14
CA VAL A 114 0.63 -11.04 4.49
C VAL A 114 1.83 -11.97 4.23
N THR A 115 3.00 -11.45 3.85
CA THR A 115 4.25 -12.22 3.73
C THR A 115 4.65 -12.87 5.05
N ALA A 116 4.62 -12.13 6.18
CA ALA A 116 4.93 -12.70 7.49
C ALA A 116 4.01 -13.87 7.85
N ARG A 117 2.71 -13.79 7.50
CA ARG A 117 1.76 -14.89 7.67
C ARG A 117 2.05 -16.08 6.74
N VAL A 118 2.59 -15.85 5.54
CA VAL A 118 3.11 -16.93 4.68
C VAL A 118 4.35 -17.59 5.28
N ASP A 119 5.25 -16.82 5.93
CA ASP A 119 6.43 -17.37 6.62
C ASP A 119 6.04 -18.26 7.81
N GLU A 120 5.08 -17.82 8.64
CA GLU A 120 4.52 -18.60 9.74
C GLU A 120 3.89 -19.91 9.25
N LEU A 121 3.04 -19.83 8.20
CA LEU A 121 2.40 -21.01 7.61
C LEU A 121 3.41 -21.96 6.95
N GLU A 122 4.48 -21.45 6.32
CA GLU A 122 5.54 -22.32 5.79
C GLU A 122 6.26 -23.08 6.91
N ALA A 123 6.56 -22.43 8.04
CA ALA A 123 7.18 -23.10 9.19
C ALA A 123 6.29 -24.24 9.74
N ASP A 124 4.99 -23.99 9.90
CA ASP A 124 4.02 -25.00 10.34
C ASP A 124 3.89 -26.17 9.35
N ILE A 125 3.89 -25.89 8.04
CA ILE A 125 3.79 -26.91 6.98
C ILE A 125 5.09 -27.74 6.88
N LEU A 126 6.26 -27.12 7.07
CA LEU A 126 7.55 -27.83 7.14
C LEU A 126 7.64 -28.71 8.39
N ALA A 127 7.11 -28.26 9.54
CA ALA A 127 7.00 -29.10 10.74
C ALA A 127 6.07 -30.30 10.50
N ALA A 128 4.92 -30.08 9.85
CA ALA A 128 3.99 -31.15 9.46
C ALA A 128 4.62 -32.15 8.47
N LEU A 129 5.38 -31.68 7.48
CA LEU A 129 6.15 -32.52 6.54
C LEU A 129 7.23 -33.36 7.23
N SER A 130 7.81 -32.85 8.32
CA SER A 130 8.88 -33.54 9.05
C SER A 130 8.34 -34.68 9.94
N ALA A 131 7.07 -34.60 10.34
CA ALA A 131 6.39 -35.61 11.15
C ALA A 131 4.95 -35.87 10.65
N PRO A 132 4.78 -36.43 9.42
CA PRO A 132 3.45 -36.59 8.81
C PRO A 132 2.59 -37.57 9.60
N GLN A 133 3.22 -38.63 10.16
CA GLN A 133 2.56 -39.65 11.00
C GLN A 133 1.93 -39.06 12.28
N ASN A 134 2.48 -37.95 12.79
CA ASN A 134 2.01 -37.28 14.01
C ASN A 134 1.10 -36.08 13.70
N THR A 135 0.85 -35.77 12.43
CA THR A 135 0.04 -34.61 12.04
C THR A 135 -1.39 -35.05 11.74
N PRO A 136 -2.38 -34.67 12.57
CA PRO A 136 -3.77 -35.08 12.34
C PRO A 136 -4.30 -34.47 11.03
N LYS A 137 -5.04 -35.26 10.24
CA LYS A 137 -5.55 -34.82 8.92
C LYS A 137 -6.38 -33.54 8.98
N GLN A 138 -7.09 -33.29 10.09
CA GLN A 138 -7.80 -32.03 10.35
C GLN A 138 -6.86 -30.80 10.43
N ARG A 139 -5.65 -30.93 10.99
CA ARG A 139 -4.65 -29.85 10.99
C ARG A 139 -4.10 -29.59 9.59
N VAL A 140 -3.93 -30.63 8.77
CA VAL A 140 -3.52 -30.49 7.35
C VAL A 140 -4.59 -29.71 6.56
N VAL A 141 -5.87 -30.01 6.78
CA VAL A 141 -7.00 -29.26 6.17
C VAL A 141 -7.03 -27.81 6.65
N GLY A 142 -6.95 -27.55 7.95
CA GLY A 142 -6.92 -26.18 8.48
C GLY A 142 -5.72 -25.35 7.99
N LEU A 143 -4.53 -25.97 7.86
CA LEU A 143 -3.37 -25.31 7.24
C LEU A 143 -3.61 -24.97 5.77
N ALA A 144 -4.30 -25.83 5.00
CA ALA A 144 -4.67 -25.52 3.62
C ALA A 144 -5.64 -24.34 3.55
N GLU A 145 -6.70 -24.34 4.38
CA GLU A 145 -7.66 -23.22 4.49
C GLU A 145 -6.96 -21.90 4.87
N TYR A 146 -5.99 -21.92 5.79
CA TYR A 146 -5.21 -20.72 6.13
C TYR A 146 -4.33 -20.22 4.99
N VAL A 147 -3.74 -21.12 4.18
CA VAL A 147 -2.98 -20.73 2.99
C VAL A 147 -3.91 -20.12 1.92
N GLU A 148 -5.09 -20.71 1.70
CA GLU A 148 -6.11 -20.17 0.78
C GLU A 148 -6.62 -18.79 1.22
N GLN A 149 -6.93 -18.60 2.51
CA GLN A 149 -7.26 -17.28 3.08
C GLN A 149 -6.14 -16.26 2.87
N THR A 150 -4.87 -16.70 2.99
CA THR A 150 -3.70 -15.85 2.79
C THR A 150 -3.51 -15.48 1.31
N MET A 151 -3.87 -16.37 0.37
CA MET A 151 -3.93 -16.06 -1.06
C MET A 151 -5.01 -15.04 -1.40
N LEU A 152 -6.22 -15.16 -0.83
CA LEU A 152 -7.28 -14.16 -0.98
C LEU A 152 -6.83 -12.78 -0.44
N ALA A 153 -6.09 -12.76 0.67
CA ALA A 153 -5.51 -11.54 1.22
C ALA A 153 -4.41 -10.95 0.31
N LEU A 154 -3.60 -11.78 -0.35
CA LEU A 154 -2.64 -11.33 -1.36
C LEU A 154 -3.35 -10.68 -2.56
N ASP A 155 -4.39 -11.31 -3.10
CA ASP A 155 -5.14 -10.78 -4.25
C ASP A 155 -5.79 -9.42 -3.94
N GLY A 156 -6.26 -9.23 -2.71
CA GLY A 156 -6.76 -7.95 -2.20
C GLY A 156 -5.69 -6.85 -2.01
N VAL A 157 -4.40 -7.13 -2.16
CA VAL A 157 -3.36 -6.09 -2.16
C VAL A 157 -3.39 -5.35 -3.50
N GLU A 158 -3.97 -4.15 -3.49
CA GLU A 158 -3.92 -3.21 -4.61
C GLU A 158 -2.47 -2.75 -4.86
N ALA A 159 -1.83 -3.34 -5.86
CA ALA A 159 -0.49 -2.92 -6.28
C ALA A 159 -0.50 -1.60 -7.07
N ASP A 160 -1.68 -1.15 -7.51
CA ASP A 160 -1.96 0.25 -7.85
C ASP A 160 -1.16 0.83 -9.05
N GLY A 161 -0.39 -0.02 -9.74
CA GLY A 161 0.53 0.35 -10.84
C GLY A 161 2.02 0.17 -10.51
N ASP A 162 2.38 -0.16 -9.27
CA ASP A 162 3.74 -0.48 -8.85
C ASP A 162 4.12 -1.91 -9.28
N GLU A 163 5.11 -2.02 -10.16
CA GLU A 163 5.58 -3.31 -10.68
C GLU A 163 6.31 -4.14 -9.62
N THR A 164 6.96 -3.52 -8.64
CA THR A 164 7.67 -4.22 -7.55
C THR A 164 6.67 -4.88 -6.59
N VAL A 165 5.57 -4.19 -6.27
CA VAL A 165 4.48 -4.74 -5.45
C VAL A 165 3.75 -5.85 -6.22
N ARG A 166 3.52 -5.69 -7.53
CA ARG A 166 2.97 -6.76 -8.39
C ARG A 166 3.88 -7.99 -8.43
N ALA A 167 5.19 -7.79 -8.60
CA ALA A 167 6.17 -8.87 -8.66
C ALA A 167 6.23 -9.66 -7.34
N ARG A 168 6.38 -8.96 -6.21
CA ARG A 168 6.38 -9.58 -4.87
C ARG A 168 5.06 -10.30 -4.56
N ARG A 169 3.90 -9.72 -4.91
CA ARG A 169 2.60 -10.40 -4.77
C ARG A 169 2.57 -11.70 -5.57
N LYS A 170 3.01 -11.69 -6.82
CA LYS A 170 3.07 -12.88 -7.69
C LYS A 170 4.04 -13.94 -7.16
N GLU A 171 5.14 -13.54 -6.54
CA GLU A 171 6.08 -14.42 -5.86
C GLU A 171 5.45 -15.10 -4.64
N GLN A 172 4.80 -14.33 -3.76
CA GLN A 172 4.11 -14.92 -2.59
C GLN A 172 2.95 -15.83 -2.99
N ILE A 173 2.19 -15.50 -4.05
CA ILE A 173 1.15 -16.40 -4.60
C ILE A 173 1.75 -17.75 -5.05
N LYS A 174 2.89 -17.74 -5.77
CA LYS A 174 3.59 -18.97 -6.15
C LYS A 174 4.06 -19.77 -4.92
N ARG A 175 4.53 -19.08 -3.87
CA ARG A 175 4.95 -19.71 -2.62
C ARG A 175 3.77 -20.41 -1.94
N CYS A 176 2.62 -19.75 -1.82
CA CYS A 176 1.38 -20.37 -1.32
C CYS A 176 0.95 -21.60 -2.14
N GLN A 177 1.02 -21.54 -3.48
CA GLN A 177 0.73 -22.69 -4.34
C GLN A 177 1.68 -23.88 -4.10
N ALA A 178 2.96 -23.61 -3.86
CA ALA A 178 3.93 -24.64 -3.48
C ALA A 178 3.64 -25.22 -2.07
N LEU A 179 3.20 -24.40 -1.12
CA LEU A 179 2.77 -24.83 0.21
C LEU A 179 1.52 -25.73 0.16
N LEU A 180 0.51 -25.39 -0.65
CA LEU A 180 -0.65 -26.25 -0.89
C LEU A 180 -0.23 -27.60 -1.50
N SER A 181 0.71 -27.60 -2.45
CA SER A 181 1.23 -28.83 -3.05
C SER A 181 1.95 -29.73 -2.03
N LYS A 182 2.70 -29.14 -1.09
CA LYS A 182 3.32 -29.84 0.06
C LYS A 182 2.25 -30.46 0.97
N LEU A 183 1.24 -29.69 1.37
CA LEU A 183 0.13 -30.17 2.21
C LEU A 183 -0.66 -31.31 1.53
N ASP A 184 -0.87 -31.22 0.22
CA ASP A 184 -1.59 -32.23 -0.54
C ASP A 184 -0.81 -33.55 -0.65
N THR A 185 0.51 -33.50 -0.45
CA THR A 185 1.36 -34.71 -0.33
C THR A 185 1.12 -35.40 1.02
N ILE A 186 1.09 -34.64 2.13
CA ILE A 186 0.76 -35.18 3.47
C ILE A 186 -0.67 -35.73 3.51
N ARG A 187 -1.61 -35.09 2.81
CA ARG A 187 -3.01 -35.54 2.75
C ARG A 187 -3.17 -36.90 2.06
N LYS A 188 -2.28 -37.22 1.12
CA LYS A 188 -2.28 -38.45 0.30
C LYS A 188 -1.44 -39.59 0.91
N SER A 189 -0.60 -39.30 1.92
CA SER A 189 0.00 -40.31 2.80
C SER A 189 -0.95 -40.84 3.88
#